data_AF-A0A538IM46-F1
#
_entry.id   AF-A0A538IM46-F1
#
_cell.length_a   1.000
_cell.length_b   1.000
_cell.length_c   1.000
_cell.angle_alpha   90.00
_cell.angle_beta   90.00
_cell.angle_gamma   90.00
#
_symmetry.space_group_name_H-M   'P 1'
#
loop_
_entity.id
_entity.type
_entity.pdbx_description
1 polymer ?
#
loop_
_entity_poly.entity_id
_entity_poly.type
_entity_poly.pdbx_seq_one_letter_code
_entity_poly.pdbx_strand_id
1 'polypeptide(L)'
;MAGLALALDLDGVLADTRPLWEAWLEDAARRARVELDVPEDREAAAGALDEALGDWRPLLARFAADRAPLWFRPRADTNAALRRLAAAGARIGVFSDAPRELAEIALAHAGAAREVEVVGTLGDVQVALGGKAIVVRSREELAARSLG
;
A
#
# COMPACT_ATOMS: atom_id res chain seq x y z
N MET A 1 13.64 -13.06 23.07
CA MET A 1 12.31 -12.42 23.21
C MET A 1 11.73 -12.28 21.81
N ALA A 2 10.47 -12.66 21.60
CA ALA A 2 9.83 -12.40 20.30
C ALA A 2 9.72 -10.87 20.15
N GLY A 3 10.39 -10.31 19.14
CA GLY A 3 10.33 -8.87 18.85
C GLY A 3 8.91 -8.46 18.45
N LEU A 4 8.57 -7.19 18.67
CA LEU A 4 7.31 -6.60 18.22
C LEU A 4 7.15 -6.79 16.71
N ALA A 5 5.98 -7.21 16.24
CA ALA A 5 5.66 -7.28 14.82
C ALA A 5 4.41 -6.44 14.52
N LEU A 6 4.46 -5.65 13.45
CA LEU A 6 3.41 -4.70 13.06
C LEU A 6 2.99 -4.96 11.61
N ALA A 7 1.69 -5.10 11.38
CA ALA A 7 1.10 -5.11 10.05
C ALA A 7 0.34 -3.79 9.85
N LEU A 8 0.85 -2.93 8.98
CA LEU A 8 0.32 -1.59 8.76
C LEU A 8 -0.59 -1.55 7.53
N ASP A 9 -1.75 -0.92 7.67
CA ASP A 9 -2.63 -0.61 6.54
C ASP A 9 -1.97 0.48 5.67
N LEU A 10 -1.72 0.19 4.39
CA LEU A 10 -1.09 1.14 3.49
C LEU A 10 -1.90 2.44 3.40
N ASP A 11 -3.20 2.34 3.14
CA ASP A 11 -4.06 3.49 2.84
C ASP A 11 -4.35 4.30 4.10
N GLY A 12 -4.62 3.60 5.21
CA GLY A 12 -4.92 4.23 6.49
C GLY A 12 -3.70 4.86 7.17
N VAL A 13 -2.49 4.31 6.98
CA VAL A 13 -1.30 4.71 7.73
C VAL A 13 -0.34 5.54 6.88
N LEU A 14 -0.02 5.11 5.66
CA LEU A 14 1.14 5.62 4.91
C LEU A 14 0.71 6.52 3.75
N ALA A 15 -0.07 5.99 2.81
CA ALA A 15 -0.46 6.65 1.58
C ALA A 15 -1.77 6.07 1.06
N ASP A 16 -2.83 6.89 1.01
CA ASP A 16 -4.13 6.51 0.46
C ASP A 16 -4.05 6.36 -1.06
N THR A 17 -4.09 5.11 -1.53
CA THR A 17 -3.94 4.73 -2.94
C THR A 17 -5.24 4.78 -3.73
N ARG A 18 -6.40 4.94 -3.09
CA ARG A 18 -7.72 4.94 -3.76
C ARG A 18 -7.85 6.04 -4.83
N PRO A 19 -7.48 7.31 -4.57
CA PRO A 19 -7.63 8.36 -5.58
C PRO A 19 -6.72 8.17 -6.80
N LEU A 20 -5.52 7.57 -6.63
CA LEU A 20 -4.64 7.29 -7.77
C LEU A 20 -5.14 6.11 -8.59
N TRP A 21 -5.69 5.09 -7.93
CA TRP A 21 -6.36 3.96 -8.56
C TRP A 21 -7.53 4.40 -9.44
N GLU A 22 -8.44 5.22 -8.89
CA GLU A 22 -9.58 5.78 -9.61
C GLU A 22 -9.14 6.60 -10.83
N ALA A 23 -8.17 7.50 -10.65
CA ALA A 23 -7.63 8.30 -11.75
C ALA A 23 -6.98 7.44 -12.85
N TRP A 24 -6.38 6.31 -12.49
CA TRP A 24 -5.84 5.37 -13.46
C TRP A 24 -6.94 4.63 -14.23
N LEU A 25 -8.02 4.18 -13.55
CA LEU A 25 -9.16 3.52 -14.22
C LEU A 25 -9.78 4.43 -15.27
N GLU A 26 -9.99 5.72 -14.94
CA GLU A 26 -10.48 6.73 -15.89
C GLU A 26 -9.53 6.91 -17.09
N ASP A 27 -8.21 6.99 -16.84
CA ASP A 27 -7.19 7.12 -17.89
C ASP A 27 -7.16 5.88 -18.80
N ALA A 28 -7.26 4.68 -18.21
CA ALA A 28 -7.26 3.41 -18.90
C ALA A 28 -8.49 3.26 -19.81
N ALA A 29 -9.70 3.49 -19.27
CA ALA A 29 -10.95 3.47 -20.03
C ALA A 29 -10.90 4.40 -21.24
N ARG A 30 -10.45 5.65 -21.02
CA ARG A 30 -10.30 6.66 -22.07
C ARG A 30 -9.32 6.26 -23.17
N ARG A 31 -8.19 5.63 -22.82
CA ARG A 31 -7.17 5.19 -23.79
C ARG A 31 -7.59 3.94 -24.56
N ALA A 32 -8.19 2.98 -23.87
CA ALA A 32 -8.70 1.76 -24.47
C ALA A 32 -9.99 1.98 -25.28
N ARG A 33 -10.66 3.12 -25.07
CA ARG A 33 -11.96 3.45 -25.68
C ARG A 33 -13.04 2.43 -25.33
N VAL A 34 -13.03 1.98 -24.08
CA VAL A 34 -13.99 1.05 -23.51
C VAL A 34 -14.57 1.65 -22.23
N GLU A 35 -15.77 1.24 -21.87
CA GLU A 35 -16.28 1.45 -20.52
C GLU A 35 -15.73 0.35 -19.63
N LEU A 36 -15.15 0.73 -18.48
CA LEU A 36 -14.66 -0.20 -17.47
C LEU A 36 -15.66 -0.22 -16.32
N ASP A 37 -16.57 -1.18 -16.34
CA ASP A 37 -17.44 -1.48 -15.19
C ASP A 37 -16.69 -2.44 -14.26
N VAL A 38 -15.85 -1.87 -13.39
CA VAL A 38 -15.03 -2.65 -12.44
C VAL A 38 -15.64 -2.61 -11.03
N PRO A 39 -15.63 -3.74 -10.31
CA PRO A 39 -16.04 -3.78 -8.90
C PRO A 39 -15.25 -2.80 -8.02
N GLU A 40 -15.86 -2.38 -6.90
CA GLU A 40 -15.19 -1.55 -5.89
C GLU A 40 -14.08 -2.30 -5.14
N ASP A 41 -14.26 -3.62 -4.98
CA ASP A 41 -13.24 -4.52 -4.48
C ASP A 41 -12.09 -4.62 -5.49
N ARG A 42 -10.90 -4.21 -5.08
CA ARG A 42 -9.75 -4.07 -5.99
C ARG A 42 -9.16 -5.40 -6.45
N GLU A 43 -9.37 -6.48 -5.70
CA GLU A 43 -8.98 -7.83 -6.11
C GLU A 43 -9.91 -8.33 -7.22
N ALA A 44 -11.23 -8.18 -7.06
CA ALA A 44 -12.20 -8.48 -8.10
C ALA A 44 -12.03 -7.58 -9.33
N ALA A 45 -11.72 -6.29 -9.14
CA ALA A 45 -11.42 -5.37 -10.22
C ALA A 45 -10.20 -5.81 -11.05
N ALA A 46 -9.14 -6.31 -10.39
CA ALA A 46 -7.98 -6.82 -11.09
C ALA A 46 -8.34 -7.97 -12.06
N GLY A 47 -9.23 -8.88 -11.64
CA GLY A 47 -9.75 -9.94 -12.51
C GLY A 47 -10.53 -9.42 -13.71
N ALA A 48 -11.41 -8.42 -13.51
CA ALA A 48 -12.15 -7.79 -14.61
C ALA A 48 -11.22 -7.06 -15.60
N LEU A 49 -10.15 -6.44 -15.11
CA LEU A 49 -9.15 -5.76 -15.94
C LEU A 49 -8.28 -6.74 -16.73
N ASP A 50 -7.98 -7.91 -16.18
CA ASP A 50 -7.26 -8.98 -16.89
C ASP A 50 -8.05 -9.42 -18.13
N GLU A 51 -9.38 -9.50 -18.04
CA GLU A 51 -10.27 -9.82 -19.16
C GLU A 51 -10.42 -8.65 -20.15
N ALA A 52 -10.60 -7.43 -19.65
CA ALA A 52 -10.92 -6.26 -20.48
C ALA A 52 -9.70 -5.65 -21.19
N LEU A 53 -8.55 -5.63 -20.52
CA LEU A 53 -7.36 -4.89 -20.97
C LEU A 53 -6.12 -5.79 -21.20
N GLY A 54 -6.14 -7.04 -20.75
CA GLY A 54 -4.98 -7.92 -20.82
C GLY A 54 -3.86 -7.47 -19.89
N ASP A 55 -2.67 -7.17 -20.42
CA ASP A 55 -1.48 -6.83 -19.63
C ASP A 55 -1.50 -5.37 -19.11
N TRP A 56 -2.41 -5.07 -18.19
CA TRP A 56 -2.64 -3.72 -17.67
C TRP A 56 -1.70 -3.34 -16.52
N ARG A 57 -1.10 -4.30 -15.81
CA ARG A 57 -0.24 -4.06 -14.64
C ARG A 57 0.96 -3.15 -14.95
N PRO A 58 1.71 -3.34 -16.06
CA PRO A 58 2.76 -2.40 -16.45
C PRO A 58 2.25 -0.99 -16.76
N LEU A 59 1.02 -0.87 -17.28
CA LEU A 59 0.41 0.42 -17.57
C LEU A 59 0.05 1.16 -16.28
N LEU A 60 -0.49 0.45 -15.30
CA LEU A 60 -0.71 0.99 -13.95
C LEU A 60 0.61 1.44 -13.34
N ALA A 61 1.63 0.58 -13.33
CA ALA A 61 2.91 0.89 -12.70
C ALA A 61 3.52 2.18 -13.31
N ARG A 62 3.53 2.31 -14.64
CA ARG A 62 4.01 3.52 -15.31
C ARG A 62 3.18 4.74 -14.96
N PHE A 63 1.85 4.65 -15.04
CA PHE A 63 0.97 5.76 -14.70
C PHE A 63 1.21 6.20 -13.25
N ALA A 64 1.19 5.27 -12.31
CA ALA A 64 1.40 5.53 -10.90
C ALA A 64 2.77 6.16 -10.63
N ALA A 65 3.85 5.70 -11.27
CA ALA A 65 5.19 6.27 -11.09
C ALA A 65 5.25 7.74 -11.56
N ASP A 66 4.64 8.05 -12.70
CA ASP A 66 4.60 9.43 -13.24
C ASP A 66 3.76 10.37 -12.38
N ARG A 67 2.78 9.83 -11.67
CA ARG A 67 1.66 10.57 -11.09
C ARG A 67 1.74 10.64 -9.57
N ALA A 68 2.26 9.61 -8.91
CA ALA A 68 2.36 9.47 -7.45
C ALA A 68 2.70 10.74 -6.67
N PRO A 69 3.65 11.61 -7.07
CA PRO A 69 3.93 12.86 -6.36
C PRO A 69 2.75 13.84 -6.19
N LEU A 70 1.68 13.71 -6.99
CA LEU A 70 0.47 14.54 -6.84
C LEU A 70 -0.43 14.06 -5.69
N TRP A 71 -0.37 12.78 -5.32
CA TRP A 71 -1.23 12.15 -4.30
C TRP A 71 -0.47 11.79 -3.04
N PHE A 72 0.76 11.29 -3.18
CA PHE A 72 1.53 10.74 -2.07
C PHE A 72 2.55 11.76 -1.59
N ARG A 73 2.46 12.09 -0.31
CA ARG A 73 3.41 12.98 0.37
C ARG A 73 3.95 12.28 1.61
N PRO A 74 5.29 12.19 1.75
CA PRO A 74 5.89 11.69 2.99
C PRO A 74 5.38 12.47 4.19
N ARG A 75 5.06 11.77 5.27
CA ARG A 75 4.68 12.37 6.55
C ARG A 75 5.83 12.21 7.54
N ALA A 76 6.38 13.34 7.98
CA ALA A 76 7.57 13.36 8.84
C ALA A 76 7.34 12.56 10.15
N ASP A 77 6.19 12.76 10.80
CA ASP A 77 5.87 12.10 12.06
C ASP A 77 5.66 10.59 11.91
N THR A 78 4.95 10.17 10.86
CA THR A 78 4.79 8.75 10.49
C THR A 78 6.15 8.11 10.26
N ASN A 79 7.00 8.71 9.42
CA ASN A 79 8.31 8.16 9.11
C ASN A 79 9.24 8.17 10.34
N ALA A 80 9.12 9.16 11.23
CA ALA A 80 9.84 9.16 12.50
C ALA A 80 9.39 8.02 13.43
N ALA A 81 8.08 7.75 13.51
CA ALA A 81 7.55 6.64 14.28
C ALA A 81 8.04 5.29 13.75
N LEU A 82 8.00 5.08 12.43
CA LEU A 82 8.53 3.86 11.78
C LEU A 82 10.01 3.65 12.10
N ARG A 83 10.84 4.68 11.93
CA ARG A 83 12.27 4.60 12.26
C ARG A 83 12.52 4.27 13.72
N ARG A 84 11.76 4.86 14.65
CA ARG A 84 11.88 4.54 16.09
C ARG A 84 11.54 3.08 16.38
N LEU A 85 10.44 2.59 15.82
CA LEU A 85 10.01 1.20 16.01
C LEU A 85 11.01 0.21 15.41
N ALA A 86 11.50 0.46 14.19
CA ALA A 86 12.53 -0.35 13.56
C ALA A 86 13.84 -0.34 14.36
N ALA A 87 14.26 0.82 14.88
CA ALA A 87 15.45 0.94 15.74
C ALA A 87 15.30 0.19 17.08
N ALA A 88 14.06 0.04 17.59
CA ALA A 88 13.75 -0.79 18.74
C ALA A 88 13.64 -2.29 18.40
N GLY A 89 13.90 -2.68 17.15
CA GLY A 89 13.85 -4.08 16.69
C GLY A 89 12.45 -4.58 16.32
N ALA A 90 11.49 -3.68 16.09
CA ALA A 90 10.19 -4.07 15.58
C ALA A 90 10.29 -4.51 14.11
N ARG A 91 9.59 -5.60 13.78
CA ARG A 91 9.40 -6.07 12.40
C ARG A 91 8.16 -5.42 11.81
N ILE A 92 8.26 -4.84 10.62
CA ILE A 92 7.17 -4.05 10.04
C ILE A 92 6.82 -4.61 8.67
N GLY A 93 5.56 -4.95 8.46
CA GLY A 93 4.98 -5.28 7.16
C GLY A 93 3.84 -4.33 6.82
N VAL A 94 3.52 -4.21 5.54
CA VAL A 94 2.45 -3.35 5.03
C VAL A 94 1.45 -4.21 4.26
N PHE A 95 0.17 -4.06 4.58
CA PHE A 95 -0.90 -4.72 3.85
C PHE A 95 -1.75 -3.72 3.08
N SER A 96 -2.27 -4.16 1.94
CA SER A 96 -3.18 -3.41 1.10
C SER A 96 -4.02 -4.36 0.25
N ASP A 97 -5.21 -3.91 -0.14
CA ASP A 97 -6.03 -4.48 -1.22
C ASP A 97 -5.68 -3.85 -2.59
N ALA A 98 -4.80 -2.85 -2.66
CA ALA A 98 -4.31 -2.31 -3.92
C ALA A 98 -3.53 -3.36 -4.71
N PRO A 99 -3.55 -3.31 -6.05
CA PRO A 99 -2.61 -4.07 -6.86
C PRO A 99 -1.17 -3.80 -6.41
N ARG A 100 -0.34 -4.86 -6.40
CA ARG A 100 1.03 -4.82 -5.85
C ARG A 100 1.85 -3.67 -6.44
N GLU A 101 1.74 -3.44 -7.74
CA GLU A 101 2.45 -2.37 -8.45
C GLU A 101 2.14 -0.98 -7.88
N LEU A 102 0.88 -0.72 -7.56
CA LEU A 102 0.44 0.53 -6.95
C LEU A 102 0.91 0.63 -5.50
N ALA A 103 0.79 -0.46 -4.74
CA ALA A 103 1.20 -0.50 -3.34
C ALA A 103 2.70 -0.20 -3.17
N GLU A 104 3.55 -0.79 -4.00
CA GLU A 104 5.00 -0.59 -3.97
C GLU A 104 5.39 0.85 -4.32
N ILE A 105 4.76 1.43 -5.35
CA ILE A 105 4.98 2.83 -5.73
C ILE A 105 4.54 3.77 -4.60
N ALA A 106 3.35 3.55 -4.03
CA ALA A 106 2.86 4.34 -2.92
C ALA A 106 3.80 4.29 -1.71
N LEU A 107 4.32 3.11 -1.38
CA LEU A 107 5.26 2.92 -0.28
C LEU A 107 6.59 3.65 -0.52
N ALA A 108 7.13 3.58 -1.74
CA ALA A 108 8.34 4.30 -2.12
C ALA A 108 8.15 5.82 -1.97
N HIS A 109 7.03 6.35 -2.47
CA HIS A 109 6.74 7.78 -2.38
C HIS A 109 6.34 8.25 -0.98
N ALA A 110 5.83 7.36 -0.11
CA ALA A 110 5.62 7.67 1.31
C ALA A 110 6.94 7.80 2.07
N GLY A 111 8.05 7.28 1.52
CA GLY A 111 9.37 7.27 2.16
C GLY A 111 9.48 6.25 3.30
N ALA A 112 8.64 5.22 3.28
CA ALA A 112 8.57 4.18 4.31
C ALA A 112 9.15 2.83 3.85
N ALA A 113 9.55 2.71 2.58
CA ALA A 113 9.99 1.45 1.99
C ALA A 113 11.21 0.80 2.68
N ARG A 114 12.09 1.59 3.31
CA ARG A 114 13.33 1.05 3.90
C ARG A 114 13.10 0.33 5.23
N GLU A 115 11.99 0.63 5.89
CA GLU A 115 11.62 0.15 7.21
C GLU A 115 10.64 -1.03 7.12
N VAL A 116 10.14 -1.34 5.93
CA VAL A 116 9.15 -2.39 5.66
C VAL A 116 9.83 -3.64 5.12
N GLU A 117 9.59 -4.78 5.77
CA GLU A 117 10.13 -6.09 5.40
C GLU A 117 9.32 -6.78 4.29
N VAL A 118 8.01 -6.55 4.25
CA VAL A 118 7.08 -7.28 3.38
C VAL A 118 5.86 -6.43 3.03
N VAL A 119 5.38 -6.57 1.79
CA VAL A 119 4.14 -5.97 1.28
C VAL A 119 3.26 -7.06 0.67
N GLY A 120 1.97 -7.09 1.02
CA GLY A 120 1.03 -8.06 0.47
C GLY A 120 -0.38 -7.92 1.02
N THR A 121 -1.16 -9.00 0.98
CA THR A 121 -2.42 -9.05 1.72
C THR A 121 -2.15 -9.10 3.22
N LEU A 122 -3.17 -8.85 4.06
CA LEU A 122 -3.01 -8.98 5.51
C LEU A 122 -2.55 -10.39 5.91
N GLY A 123 -3.07 -11.42 5.25
CA GLY A 123 -2.67 -12.82 5.48
C GLY A 123 -1.19 -13.06 5.16
N ASP A 124 -0.73 -12.60 3.99
CA ASP A 124 0.67 -12.74 3.57
C ASP A 124 1.62 -12.07 4.56
N VAL A 125 1.28 -10.85 4.97
CA VAL A 125 2.06 -10.06 5.93
C VAL A 125 2.09 -10.74 7.28
N GLN A 126 0.95 -11.23 7.78
CA GLN A 126 0.90 -11.94 9.06
C GLN A 126 1.76 -13.21 9.02
N VAL A 127 1.69 -14.00 7.96
CA VAL A 127 2.52 -15.20 7.79
C VAL A 127 4.01 -14.84 7.78
N ALA A 128 4.41 -13.85 6.99
CA ALA A 128 5.80 -13.40 6.90
C ALA A 128 6.35 -12.85 8.24
N LEU A 129 5.48 -12.29 9.08
CA LEU A 129 5.82 -11.77 10.41
C LEU A 129 5.70 -12.81 11.54
N GLY A 130 5.34 -14.06 11.24
CA GLY A 130 5.26 -15.14 12.24
C GLY A 130 3.90 -15.27 12.95
N GLY A 131 2.83 -14.79 12.32
CA GLY A 131 1.42 -15.05 12.67
C GLY A 131 0.83 -14.24 13.83
N LYS A 132 1.60 -13.36 14.49
CA LYS A 132 1.17 -12.58 15.67
C LYS A 132 1.40 -11.06 15.53
N ALA A 133 1.38 -10.55 14.31
CA ALA A 133 1.56 -9.12 14.08
C ALA A 133 0.37 -8.31 14.61
N ILE A 134 0.66 -7.21 15.30
CA ILE A 134 -0.35 -6.24 15.70
C ILE A 134 -0.76 -5.47 14.45
N VAL A 135 -2.06 -5.48 14.15
CA VAL A 135 -2.63 -4.74 13.02
C VAL A 135 -2.78 -3.27 13.42
N VAL A 136 -2.30 -2.38 12.56
CA VAL A 136 -2.37 -0.92 12.74
C VAL A 136 -3.04 -0.34 11.50
N ARG A 137 -4.18 0.32 11.67
CA ARG A 137 -5.01 0.83 10.58
C ARG A 137 -5.00 2.34 10.44
N SER A 138 -4.44 3.05 11.41
CA SER A 138 -4.38 4.51 11.38
C SER A 138 -3.03 5.04 11.87
N ARG A 139 -2.77 6.29 11.54
CA ARG A 139 -1.57 7.00 12.02
C ARG A 139 -1.61 7.22 13.52
N GLU A 140 -2.79 7.43 14.09
CA GLU A 140 -3.01 7.61 15.51
C GLU A 140 -2.65 6.33 16.28
N GLU A 141 -3.06 5.17 15.75
CA GLU A 141 -2.68 3.87 16.29
C GLU A 141 -1.16 3.67 16.21
N LEU A 142 -0.54 3.98 15.07
CA LEU A 142 0.92 3.89 14.92
C LEU A 142 1.64 4.79 15.93
N ALA A 143 1.19 6.04 16.09
CA ALA A 143 1.78 7.00 17.01
C ALA A 143 1.73 6.49 18.45
N ALA A 144 0.59 5.94 18.89
CA ALA A 144 0.41 5.35 20.21
C ALA A 144 1.36 4.17 20.48
N ARG A 145 1.80 3.43 19.44
CA ARG A 145 2.79 2.34 19.58
C ARG A 145 4.23 2.84 19.62
N SER A 146 4.52 4.02 19.07
CA SER A 146 5.90 4.56 18.98
C SER A 146 6.35 5.38 20.19
N LEU A 147 5.44 5.61 21.15
CA LEU A 147 5.63 6.42 22.35
C LEU A 147 5.76 5.59 23.64
N GLY A 148 5.54 4.28 23.56
CA GLY A 148 5.71 3.34 24.68
C GLY A 148 7.01 2.57 24.55
#